data_AF-A0A7X1CK24-F1
#
_entry.id   AF-A0A7X1CK24-F1
#
_cell.length_a   1.000
_cell.length_b   1.000
_cell.length_c   1.000
_cell.angle_alpha   90.00
_cell.angle_beta   90.00
_cell.angle_gamma   90.00
#
_symmetry.space_group_name_H-M   'P 1'
#
loop_
_entity.id
_entity.type
_entity.pdbx_description
1 polymer ?
#
loop_
_entity_poly.entity_id
_entity_poly.type
_entity_poly.pdbx_seq_one_letter_code
_entity_poly.pdbx_strand_id
1 'polypeptide(L)'
;TADGMTFTVGAKEGSYQADTENYIVKLHGNAAESVQVNGADSKLYDDLSALENADGSGYAVSSDIYGAVTYVKVPAQAAADTVITTTGSASVVQTGTYEMESGSSFAGTVEDKPVSEKTYVDGYNTDGAGSTVYANVKDSGDYNVDLTYKNAASDNQSLSIFVNGEFVKQTSLKPAAEWTVASETLPLSAGKNSIT
;
A
#
# COMPACT_ATOMS: atom_id res chain seq x y z
N THR A 1 10.66 -16.18 -22.04
CA THR A 1 10.20 -16.37 -20.65
C THR A 1 8.69 -16.38 -20.71
N ALA A 2 7.97 -17.20 -19.95
CA ALA A 2 6.52 -17.33 -20.17
C ALA A 2 5.85 -15.96 -19.95
N ASP A 3 5.31 -15.37 -21.02
CA ASP A 3 4.72 -14.02 -21.03
C ASP A 3 3.32 -14.01 -20.40
N GLY A 4 3.05 -14.89 -19.44
CA GLY A 4 1.73 -15.03 -18.81
C GLY A 4 1.68 -16.09 -17.72
N MET A 5 0.74 -15.90 -16.79
CA MET A 5 0.44 -16.83 -15.70
C MET A 5 -1.04 -17.20 -15.70
N THR A 6 -1.36 -18.40 -15.23
CA THR A 6 -2.74 -18.79 -14.92
C THR A 6 -2.84 -19.10 -13.44
N PHE A 7 -3.85 -18.52 -12.79
CA PHE A 7 -4.17 -18.75 -11.40
C PHE A 7 -5.66 -19.03 -11.26
N THR A 8 -6.04 -20.05 -10.48
CA THR A 8 -7.44 -20.41 -10.28
C THR A 8 -7.82 -20.20 -8.83
N VAL A 9 -8.86 -19.40 -8.60
CA VAL A 9 -9.61 -19.41 -7.35
C VAL A 9 -10.68 -20.48 -7.49
N GLY A 10 -10.59 -21.56 -6.70
CA GLY A 10 -11.56 -22.65 -6.76
C GLY A 10 -12.97 -22.20 -6.35
N ALA A 11 -13.98 -22.92 -6.84
CA ALA A 11 -15.36 -22.78 -6.39
C ALA A 11 -15.46 -22.90 -4.86
N LYS A 12 -16.41 -22.19 -4.26
CA LYS A 12 -16.64 -22.31 -2.82
C LYS A 12 -17.06 -23.73 -2.43
N GLU A 13 -16.56 -24.18 -1.29
CA GLU A 13 -16.96 -25.43 -0.65
C GLU A 13 -17.50 -25.15 0.75
N GLY A 14 -18.43 -25.99 1.22
CA GLY A 14 -19.10 -25.82 2.50
C GLY A 14 -20.30 -24.86 2.47
N SER A 15 -20.98 -24.73 3.60
CA SER A 15 -22.25 -23.99 3.73
C SER A 15 -22.14 -22.67 4.51
N TYR A 16 -21.02 -22.42 5.20
CA TYR A 16 -20.78 -21.18 5.92
C TYR A 16 -20.66 -20.02 4.92
N GLN A 17 -21.39 -18.92 5.17
CA GLN A 17 -21.25 -17.69 4.39
C GLN A 17 -20.19 -16.84 5.07
N ALA A 18 -19.06 -16.63 4.41
CA ALA A 18 -18.01 -15.76 4.91
C ALA A 18 -18.38 -14.30 4.64
N ASP A 19 -17.87 -13.39 5.47
CA ASP A 19 -18.01 -11.94 5.24
C ASP A 19 -17.08 -11.44 4.11
N THR A 20 -16.19 -12.29 3.59
CA THR A 20 -15.28 -11.93 2.50
C THR A 20 -16.05 -11.82 1.19
N GLU A 21 -16.12 -10.60 0.65
CA GLU A 21 -16.79 -10.31 -0.62
C GLU A 21 -15.87 -10.41 -1.84
N ASN A 22 -14.59 -10.08 -1.67
CA ASN A 22 -13.62 -10.03 -2.76
C ASN A 22 -12.26 -10.60 -2.33
N TYR A 23 -11.54 -11.17 -3.28
CA TYR A 23 -10.10 -11.44 -3.17
C TYR A 23 -9.31 -10.44 -4.01
N ILE A 24 -8.14 -10.04 -3.52
CA ILE A 24 -7.10 -9.41 -4.34
C ILE A 24 -5.93 -10.38 -4.43
N VAL A 25 -5.82 -11.04 -5.58
CA VAL A 25 -4.73 -11.97 -5.86
C VAL A 25 -3.49 -11.17 -6.27
N LYS A 26 -2.35 -11.41 -5.61
CA LYS A 26 -1.06 -10.76 -5.90
C LYS A 26 -0.17 -11.74 -6.68
N LEU A 27 -0.05 -11.55 -7.98
CA LEU A 27 0.74 -12.40 -8.87
C LEU A 27 2.11 -11.76 -9.08
N HIS A 28 3.10 -12.18 -8.31
CA HIS A 28 4.48 -11.68 -8.40
C HIS A 28 5.25 -12.28 -9.59
N GLY A 29 6.25 -11.55 -10.07
CA GLY A 29 7.12 -11.94 -11.18
C GLY A 29 6.63 -11.45 -12.55
N ASN A 30 5.50 -10.75 -12.62
CA ASN A 30 4.92 -10.23 -13.85
C ASN A 30 4.05 -9.00 -13.58
N ALA A 31 4.26 -7.93 -14.34
CA ALA A 31 3.32 -6.82 -14.48
C ALA A 31 2.61 -7.02 -15.83
N ALA A 32 1.41 -7.59 -15.81
CA ALA A 32 0.70 -7.98 -17.01
C ALA A 32 0.31 -6.78 -17.89
N GLU A 33 0.36 -6.93 -19.21
CA GLU A 33 -0.21 -5.95 -20.15
C GLU A 33 -1.72 -6.14 -20.30
N SER A 34 -2.20 -7.36 -20.07
CA SER A 34 -3.63 -7.68 -20.04
C SER A 34 -3.94 -8.80 -19.05
N VAL A 35 -5.16 -8.77 -18.52
CA VAL A 35 -5.70 -9.80 -17.64
C VAL A 35 -7.07 -10.21 -18.12
N GLN A 36 -7.31 -11.52 -18.21
CA GLN A 36 -8.62 -12.11 -18.43
C GLN A 36 -9.09 -12.86 -17.20
N VAL A 37 -10.37 -12.72 -16.87
CA VAL A 37 -11.05 -13.49 -15.83
C VAL A 37 -12.16 -14.29 -16.49
N ASN A 38 -12.08 -15.62 -16.38
CA ASN A 38 -12.98 -16.56 -17.06
C ASN A 38 -13.07 -16.30 -18.59
N GLY A 39 -11.95 -15.90 -19.20
CA GLY A 39 -11.84 -15.59 -20.63
C GLY A 39 -12.38 -14.22 -21.05
N ALA A 40 -12.90 -13.41 -20.13
CA ALA A 40 -13.32 -12.04 -20.39
C ALA A 40 -12.24 -11.04 -19.96
N ASP A 41 -12.02 -10.00 -20.76
CA ASP A 41 -11.04 -8.95 -20.44
C ASP A 41 -11.41 -8.21 -19.14
N SER A 42 -10.41 -8.00 -18.29
CA SER A 42 -10.54 -7.29 -17.02
C SER A 42 -10.21 -5.81 -17.20
N LYS A 43 -10.85 -4.96 -16.40
CA LYS A 43 -10.59 -3.51 -16.40
C LYS A 43 -9.28 -3.21 -15.68
N LEU A 44 -8.39 -2.45 -16.32
CA LEU A 44 -7.18 -1.90 -15.72
C LEU A 44 -7.53 -0.67 -14.85
N TYR A 45 -6.93 -0.61 -13.67
CA TYR A 45 -6.94 0.54 -12.76
C TYR A 45 -5.53 1.13 -12.63
N ASP A 46 -5.45 2.41 -12.28
CA ASP A 46 -4.20 3.16 -12.23
C ASP A 46 -3.22 2.61 -11.18
N ASP A 47 -3.75 2.18 -10.03
CA ASP A 47 -2.97 1.60 -8.93
C ASP A 47 -3.79 0.63 -8.06
N LEU A 48 -3.15 0.06 -7.04
CA LEU A 48 -3.78 -0.87 -6.10
C LEU A 48 -4.89 -0.20 -5.29
N SER A 49 -4.71 1.06 -4.88
CA SER A 49 -5.69 1.80 -4.07
C SER A 49 -6.98 2.03 -4.87
N ALA A 50 -6.87 2.41 -6.15
CA ALA A 50 -8.00 2.55 -7.07
C ALA A 50 -8.71 1.21 -7.32
N LEU A 51 -7.95 0.10 -7.42
CA LEU A 51 -8.50 -1.24 -7.55
C LEU A 51 -9.25 -1.68 -6.27
N GLU A 52 -8.67 -1.43 -5.10
CA GLU A 52 -9.27 -1.74 -3.80
C GLU A 52 -10.60 -1.02 -3.60
N ASN A 53 -10.64 0.27 -3.96
CA ASN A 53 -11.82 1.13 -3.85
C ASN A 53 -12.87 0.94 -4.96
N ALA A 54 -12.59 0.16 -5.99
CA ALA A 54 -13.55 -0.06 -7.08
C ALA A 54 -14.72 -0.95 -6.63
N ASP A 55 -15.95 -0.61 -7.05
CA ASP A 55 -17.13 -1.43 -6.77
C ASP A 55 -17.10 -2.82 -7.45
N GLY A 56 -16.29 -2.96 -8.51
CA GLY A 56 -16.22 -4.17 -9.33
C GLY A 56 -14.84 -4.82 -9.39
N SER A 57 -14.78 -5.94 -10.11
CA SER A 57 -13.55 -6.63 -10.43
C SER A 57 -12.65 -5.83 -11.38
N GLY A 58 -11.38 -6.19 -11.41
CA GLY A 58 -10.38 -5.48 -12.20
C GLY A 58 -8.98 -6.00 -11.94
N TYR A 59 -8.01 -5.29 -12.49
CA TYR A 59 -6.61 -5.49 -12.15
C TYR A 59 -5.85 -4.18 -12.12
N ALA A 60 -4.71 -4.19 -11.45
CA ALA A 60 -3.71 -3.13 -11.46
C ALA A 60 -2.33 -3.78 -11.52
N VAL A 61 -1.33 -3.05 -11.99
CA VAL A 61 0.05 -3.52 -12.03
C VAL A 61 0.97 -2.55 -11.30
N SER A 62 2.00 -3.09 -10.67
CA SER A 62 3.00 -2.30 -9.97
C SER A 62 4.28 -3.12 -9.83
N SER A 63 5.15 -2.71 -8.92
CA SER A 63 6.20 -3.56 -8.39
C SER A 63 6.33 -3.38 -6.89
N ASP A 64 6.83 -4.43 -6.23
CA ASP A 64 7.13 -4.44 -4.82
C ASP A 64 8.55 -5.00 -4.60
N ILE A 65 8.89 -5.36 -3.36
CA ILE A 65 10.20 -5.91 -3.01
C ILE A 65 10.56 -7.19 -3.79
N TYR A 66 9.56 -7.93 -4.29
CA TYR A 66 9.74 -9.16 -5.08
C TYR A 66 9.85 -8.88 -6.60
N GLY A 67 9.71 -7.62 -7.02
CA GLY A 67 9.75 -7.21 -8.42
C GLY A 67 8.36 -6.87 -8.95
N ALA A 68 8.14 -7.08 -10.25
CA ALA A 68 6.86 -6.79 -10.89
C ALA A 68 5.71 -7.61 -10.29
N VAL A 69 4.55 -7.00 -10.12
CA VAL A 69 3.36 -7.64 -9.56
C VAL A 69 2.09 -7.21 -10.31
N THR A 70 1.20 -8.17 -10.52
CA THR A 70 -0.16 -7.95 -11.02
C THR A 70 -1.16 -8.23 -9.90
N TYR A 71 -1.96 -7.23 -9.54
CA TYR A 71 -3.06 -7.34 -8.58
C TYR A 71 -4.35 -7.63 -9.34
N VAL A 72 -5.10 -8.65 -8.96
CA VAL A 72 -6.39 -8.98 -9.60
C VAL A 72 -7.48 -9.07 -8.55
N LYS A 73 -8.48 -8.19 -8.63
CA LYS A 73 -9.66 -8.18 -7.76
C LYS A 73 -10.75 -9.03 -8.39
N VAL A 74 -11.18 -10.08 -7.70
CA VAL A 74 -12.25 -10.99 -8.13
C VAL A 74 -13.26 -11.22 -7.00
N PRO A 75 -14.53 -11.53 -7.31
CA PRO A 75 -15.51 -11.84 -6.28
C PRO A 75 -15.09 -13.10 -5.52
N ALA A 76 -15.23 -13.08 -4.21
CA ALA A 76 -15.09 -14.26 -3.39
C ALA A 76 -16.36 -15.12 -3.46
N GLN A 77 -16.27 -16.36 -2.95
CA GLN A 77 -17.42 -17.24 -2.76
C GLN A 77 -18.20 -17.59 -4.05
N ALA A 78 -17.54 -17.53 -5.21
CA ALA A 78 -18.11 -17.96 -6.48
C ALA A 78 -18.50 -19.44 -6.44
N ALA A 79 -19.63 -19.79 -7.07
CA ALA A 79 -20.11 -21.18 -7.14
C ALA A 79 -19.35 -22.05 -8.17
N ALA A 80 -18.50 -21.43 -8.98
CA ALA A 80 -17.64 -22.07 -9.97
C ALA A 80 -16.23 -21.51 -9.86
N ASP A 81 -15.27 -22.24 -10.41
CA ASP A 81 -13.88 -21.79 -10.49
C ASP A 81 -13.78 -20.44 -11.20
N THR A 82 -12.95 -19.57 -10.66
CA THR A 82 -12.57 -18.30 -11.27
C THR A 82 -11.15 -18.41 -11.77
N VAL A 83 -10.99 -18.45 -13.10
CA VAL A 83 -9.70 -18.59 -13.78
C VAL A 83 -9.18 -17.23 -14.17
N ILE A 84 -8.02 -16.86 -13.64
CA ILE A 84 -7.30 -15.63 -13.94
C ILE A 84 -6.16 -15.98 -14.89
N THR A 85 -6.09 -15.29 -16.04
CA THR A 85 -4.99 -15.42 -16.99
C THR A 85 -4.35 -14.06 -17.20
N THR A 86 -3.05 -13.95 -16.96
CA THR A 86 -2.26 -12.76 -17.26
C THR A 86 -1.48 -12.96 -18.54
N THR A 87 -1.30 -11.90 -19.33
CA THR A 87 -0.49 -11.91 -20.56
C THR A 87 0.34 -10.64 -20.68
N GLY A 88 1.50 -10.74 -21.34
CA GLY A 88 2.44 -9.65 -21.54
C GLY A 88 3.27 -9.35 -20.30
N SER A 89 4.26 -8.46 -20.43
CA SER A 89 5.11 -8.00 -19.32
C SER A 89 5.45 -6.53 -19.51
N ALA A 90 4.64 -5.66 -18.92
CA ALA A 90 4.89 -4.23 -18.88
C ALA A 90 6.13 -3.92 -18.03
N SER A 91 6.84 -2.86 -18.40
CA SER A 91 7.91 -2.30 -17.57
C SER A 91 7.31 -1.49 -16.43
N VAL A 92 7.70 -1.81 -15.20
CA VAL A 92 7.27 -1.11 -13.99
C VAL A 92 8.48 -0.58 -13.23
N VAL A 93 8.33 0.59 -12.63
CA VAL A 93 9.34 1.17 -11.75
C VAL A 93 9.06 0.73 -10.33
N GLN A 94 10.09 0.24 -9.63
CA GLN A 94 9.99 -0.07 -8.21
C GLN A 94 9.78 1.20 -7.40
N THR A 95 8.56 1.35 -6.89
CA THR A 95 8.18 2.37 -5.92
C THR A 95 7.79 1.70 -4.60
N GLY A 96 8.08 2.37 -3.50
CA GLY A 96 7.63 1.96 -2.16
C GLY A 96 6.69 3.02 -1.62
N THR A 97 5.41 2.96 -2.00
CA THR A 97 4.37 3.84 -1.43
C THR A 97 3.73 3.14 -0.25
N TYR A 98 3.67 3.82 0.89
CA TYR A 98 3.08 3.30 2.12
C TYR A 98 2.10 4.34 2.65
N GLU A 99 0.82 3.99 2.60
CA GLU A 99 -0.25 4.86 3.08
C GLU A 99 -0.29 4.85 4.61
N MET A 100 -0.21 6.04 5.21
CA MET A 100 -0.16 6.19 6.67
C MET A 100 -1.45 5.71 7.33
N GLU A 101 -2.61 5.82 6.66
CA GLU A 101 -3.91 5.35 7.14
C GLU A 101 -4.03 3.84 7.20
N SER A 102 -3.16 3.12 6.49
CA SER A 102 -3.01 1.66 6.59
C SER A 102 -1.98 1.24 7.63
N GLY A 103 -1.31 2.21 8.26
CA GLY A 103 -0.33 2.01 9.32
C GLY A 103 -0.95 1.72 10.69
N SER A 104 -0.08 1.56 11.69
CA SER A 104 -0.47 1.37 13.08
C SER A 104 -0.48 2.70 13.83
N SER A 105 -1.66 3.27 14.08
CA SER A 105 -1.82 4.50 14.88
C SER A 105 -1.86 4.22 16.38
N PHE A 106 -1.13 5.03 17.15
CA PHE A 106 -1.00 4.93 18.60
C PHE A 106 -0.97 6.30 19.28
N ALA A 107 -1.29 6.32 20.57
CA ALA A 107 -1.19 7.47 21.45
C ALA A 107 -1.23 7.00 22.92
N GLY A 108 -1.08 7.92 23.87
CA GLY A 108 -1.20 7.63 25.31
C GLY A 108 -2.61 7.20 25.74
N THR A 109 -3.64 7.67 25.03
CA THR A 109 -5.04 7.29 25.25
C THR A 109 -5.73 6.95 23.91
N VAL A 110 -6.94 6.42 23.96
CA VAL A 110 -7.75 6.18 22.74
C VAL A 110 -8.24 7.49 22.13
N GLU A 111 -8.54 8.50 22.96
CA GLU A 111 -9.02 9.82 22.53
C GLU A 111 -7.94 10.60 21.78
N ASP A 112 -6.67 10.44 22.18
CA ASP A 112 -5.54 11.14 21.57
C ASP A 112 -4.97 10.44 20.32
N LYS A 113 -5.57 9.34 19.86
CA LYS A 113 -5.07 8.64 18.67
C LYS A 113 -5.28 9.48 17.40
N PRO A 114 -4.29 9.48 16.48
CA PRO A 114 -4.50 10.03 15.15
C PRO A 114 -5.72 9.41 14.48
N VAL A 115 -6.47 10.23 13.74
CA VAL A 115 -7.68 9.83 13.00
C VAL A 115 -7.28 9.44 11.59
N SER A 116 -7.53 8.18 11.24
CA SER A 116 -7.30 7.66 9.89
C SER A 116 -8.50 7.99 9.01
N GLU A 117 -8.28 8.87 8.04
CA GLU A 117 -9.21 9.20 6.98
C GLU A 117 -8.94 8.29 5.77
N LYS A 118 -9.74 8.43 4.71
CA LYS A 118 -9.65 7.55 3.54
C LYS A 118 -8.31 7.59 2.80
N THR A 119 -7.60 8.72 2.84
CA THR A 119 -6.37 8.96 2.05
C THR A 119 -5.29 9.69 2.85
N TYR A 120 -5.47 9.84 4.16
CA TYR A 120 -4.52 10.53 5.04
C TYR A 120 -4.80 10.22 6.51
N VAL A 121 -3.87 10.62 7.37
CA VAL A 121 -4.04 10.59 8.82
C VAL A 121 -3.89 12.00 9.39
N ASP A 122 -4.78 12.37 10.30
CA ASP A 122 -4.77 13.65 11.01
C ASP A 122 -4.65 13.43 12.54
N GLY A 123 -4.50 14.49 13.32
CA GLY A 123 -4.49 14.41 14.79
C GLY A 123 -3.11 14.19 15.41
N TYR A 124 -2.03 14.56 14.73
CA TYR A 124 -0.68 14.57 15.28
C TYR A 124 -0.39 15.81 16.14
N ASN A 125 -1.33 16.20 17.00
CA ASN A 125 -1.30 17.43 17.80
C ASN A 125 -1.23 17.18 19.32
N THR A 126 -1.20 15.91 19.75
CA THR A 126 -1.03 15.53 21.16
C THR A 126 0.28 14.78 21.37
N ASP A 127 0.94 15.03 22.49
CA ASP A 127 2.18 14.34 22.84
C ASP A 127 1.98 12.81 22.88
N GLY A 128 2.86 12.10 22.17
CA GLY A 128 2.82 10.64 22.07
C GLY A 128 1.85 10.09 21.01
N ALA A 129 1.10 10.94 20.30
CA ALA A 129 0.34 10.54 19.12
C ALA A 129 1.30 10.28 17.94
N GLY A 130 1.11 9.15 17.25
CA GLY A 130 1.96 8.77 16.12
C GLY A 130 1.38 7.61 15.32
N SER A 131 2.01 7.33 14.18
CA SER A 131 1.64 6.23 13.30
C SER A 131 2.89 5.51 12.81
N THR A 132 2.83 4.19 12.73
CA THR A 132 3.94 3.37 12.23
C THR A 132 3.57 2.71 10.91
N VAL A 133 4.40 2.89 9.89
CA VAL A 133 4.36 2.11 8.65
C VAL A 133 5.47 1.05 8.63
N TYR A 134 5.23 -0.03 7.90
CA TYR A 134 6.16 -1.14 7.80
C TYR A 134 6.68 -1.28 6.37
N ALA A 135 7.87 -0.73 6.12
CA ALA A 135 8.51 -0.77 4.82
C ALA A 135 9.48 -1.94 4.72
N ASN A 136 9.46 -2.67 3.60
CA ASN A 136 10.45 -3.69 3.32
C ASN A 136 11.44 -3.15 2.29
N VAL A 137 12.74 -3.24 2.58
CA VAL A 137 13.80 -2.93 1.61
C VAL A 137 14.68 -4.14 1.35
N LYS A 138 15.23 -4.24 0.14
CA LYS A 138 16.04 -5.39 -0.25
C LYS A 138 17.40 -5.41 0.44
N ASP A 139 18.04 -4.25 0.46
CA ASP A 139 19.40 -4.06 0.94
C ASP A 139 19.37 -3.07 2.12
N SER A 140 20.33 -3.19 3.03
CA SER A 140 20.51 -2.18 4.06
C SER A 140 21.18 -0.93 3.47
N GLY A 141 20.78 0.25 3.92
CA GLY A 141 21.41 1.49 3.49
C GLY A 141 20.62 2.73 3.88
N ASP A 142 21.09 3.87 3.40
CA ASP A 142 20.42 5.15 3.55
C ASP A 142 19.45 5.35 2.39
N TYR A 143 18.16 5.48 2.72
CA TYR A 143 17.09 5.66 1.75
C TYR A 143 16.51 7.07 1.85
N ASN A 144 16.32 7.74 0.72
CA ASN A 144 15.53 8.98 0.70
C ASN A 144 14.05 8.61 0.78
N VAL A 145 13.39 9.01 1.86
CA VAL A 145 11.99 8.74 2.14
C VAL A 145 11.23 10.06 2.08
N ASP A 146 10.20 10.09 1.25
CA ASP A 146 9.34 11.24 1.05
C ASP A 146 8.09 11.10 1.94
N LEU A 147 7.85 12.10 2.78
CA LEU A 147 6.60 12.26 3.54
C LEU A 147 5.73 13.28 2.82
N THR A 148 4.62 12.82 2.24
CA THR A 148 3.56 13.70 1.73
C THR A 148 2.72 14.22 2.90
N TYR A 149 2.61 15.54 3.04
CA TYR A 149 1.94 16.17 4.18
C TYR A 149 1.20 17.45 3.79
N LYS A 150 0.34 17.91 4.72
CA LYS A 150 -0.27 19.24 4.71
C LYS A 150 -0.09 19.88 6.09
N ASN A 151 0.33 21.14 6.14
CA ASN A 151 0.44 21.90 7.38
C ASN A 151 -0.36 23.21 7.22
N ALA A 152 -1.57 23.24 7.76
CA ALA A 152 -2.44 24.42 7.69
C ALA A 152 -2.11 25.51 8.73
N ALA A 153 -1.13 25.29 9.61
CA ALA A 153 -0.68 26.28 10.58
C ALA A 153 0.16 27.40 9.92
N SER A 154 0.26 28.55 10.59
CA SER A 154 1.10 29.68 10.14
C SER A 154 2.60 29.44 10.35
N ASP A 155 2.97 28.52 11.23
CA ASP A 155 4.33 28.25 11.65
C ASP A 155 4.78 26.85 11.22
N ASN A 156 6.10 26.64 11.23
CA ASN A 156 6.65 25.31 11.03
C ASN A 156 6.19 24.39 12.16
N GLN A 157 5.62 23.25 11.79
CA GLN A 157 5.39 22.14 12.70
C GLN A 157 6.54 21.13 12.60
N SER A 158 6.62 20.21 13.55
CA SER A 158 7.66 19.19 13.56
C SER A 158 7.14 17.84 14.02
N LEU A 159 7.63 16.77 13.41
CA LEU A 159 7.41 15.39 13.85
C LEU A 159 8.76 14.71 14.10
N SER A 160 8.81 13.82 15.09
CA SER A 160 9.97 12.94 15.29
C SER A 160 9.84 11.74 14.39
N ILE A 161 10.96 11.28 13.83
CA ILE A 161 11.07 10.08 13.01
C ILE A 161 11.90 9.06 13.77
N PHE A 162 11.33 7.88 13.98
CA PHE A 162 11.99 6.71 14.51
C PHE A 162 12.07 5.62 13.44
N VAL A 163 13.21 4.93 13.40
CA VAL A 163 13.40 3.75 12.54
C VAL A 163 13.80 2.59 13.43
N ASN A 164 13.06 1.48 13.33
CA ASN A 164 13.29 0.27 14.12
C ASN A 164 13.37 0.54 15.64
N GLY A 165 12.61 1.53 16.11
CA GLY A 165 12.56 1.95 17.51
C GLY A 165 13.65 2.92 17.94
N GLU A 166 14.59 3.28 17.05
CA GLU A 166 15.64 4.26 17.32
C GLU A 166 15.25 5.64 16.78
N PHE A 167 15.46 6.69 17.58
CA PHE A 167 15.24 8.07 17.14
C PHE A 167 16.28 8.42 16.07
N VAL A 168 15.80 8.81 14.88
CA VAL A 168 16.68 9.20 13.77
C VAL A 168 16.79 10.72 13.70
N LYS A 169 15.64 11.41 13.65
CA LYS A 169 15.61 12.87 13.53
C LYS A 169 14.25 13.48 13.85
N GLN A 170 14.22 14.80 13.92
CA GLN A 170 12.99 15.58 13.87
C GLN A 170 12.89 16.24 12.48
N THR A 171 11.80 16.00 11.75
CA THR A 171 11.50 16.65 10.47
C THR A 171 10.75 17.96 10.70
N SER A 172 11.04 18.98 9.88
CA SER A 172 10.36 20.28 9.93
C SER A 172 9.36 20.41 8.79
N LEU A 173 8.08 20.50 9.12
CA LEU A 173 6.96 20.62 8.20
C LEU A 173 6.57 22.09 8.05
N LYS A 174 7.01 22.72 6.96
CA LYS A 174 6.68 24.12 6.65
C LYS A 174 5.17 24.29 6.36
N PRO A 175 4.59 25.47 6.65
CA PRO A 175 3.23 25.80 6.25
C PRO A 175 2.98 25.49 4.76
N ALA A 176 1.90 24.75 4.49
CA ALA A 176 1.51 24.31 3.16
C ALA A 176 -0.01 24.15 3.09
N ALA A 177 -0.66 24.99 2.26
CA ALA A 177 -2.11 24.94 2.05
C ALA A 177 -2.55 23.72 1.21
N GLU A 178 -1.66 23.25 0.34
CA GLU A 178 -1.84 22.06 -0.51
C GLU A 178 -0.85 20.97 -0.11
N TRP A 179 -1.12 19.73 -0.55
CA TRP A 179 -0.22 18.60 -0.34
C TRP A 179 1.18 18.92 -0.87
N THR A 180 2.20 18.64 -0.06
CA THR A 180 3.60 18.84 -0.39
C THR A 180 4.44 17.71 0.20
N VAL A 181 5.75 17.70 -0.08
CA VAL A 181 6.67 16.64 0.34
C VAL A 181 7.77 17.20 1.25
N ALA A 182 8.06 16.48 2.33
CA ALA A 182 9.31 16.59 3.08
C ALA A 182 10.14 15.32 2.84
N SER A 183 11.36 15.47 2.34
CA SER A 183 12.26 14.34 2.07
C SER A 183 13.30 14.20 3.17
N GLU A 184 13.45 12.99 3.68
CA GLU A 184 14.41 12.68 4.73
C GLU A 184 15.22 11.42 4.40
N THR A 185 16.53 11.46 4.65
CA THR A 185 17.38 10.28 4.52
C THR A 185 17.28 9.44 5.79
N LEU A 186 16.79 8.20 5.66
CA LEU A 186 16.56 7.26 6.76
C LEU A 186 17.47 6.01 6.63
N PRO A 187 18.11 5.56 7.73
CA PRO A 187 18.91 4.34 7.72
C PRO A 187 18.00 3.11 7.83
N LEU A 188 17.81 2.36 6.75
CA LEU A 188 16.97 1.16 6.73
C LEU A 188 17.82 -0.12 6.71
N SER A 189 17.37 -1.13 7.43
CA SER A 189 17.95 -2.48 7.43
C SER A 189 17.34 -3.33 6.31
N ALA A 190 18.08 -4.32 5.80
CA ALA A 190 17.51 -5.27 4.86
C ALA A 190 16.31 -6.01 5.49
N GLY A 191 15.24 -6.17 4.72
CA GLY A 191 13.97 -6.72 5.16
C GLY A 191 13.03 -5.66 5.75
N LYS A 192 12.25 -6.07 6.77
CA LYS A 192 11.19 -5.26 7.37
C LYS A 192 11.77 -4.19 8.29
N ASN A 193 11.34 -2.95 8.07
CA ASN A 193 11.61 -1.80 8.93
C ASN A 193 10.31 -1.23 9.48
N SER A 194 10.31 -0.82 10.75
CA SER A 194 9.24 0.02 11.30
C SER A 194 9.67 1.48 11.22
N ILE A 195 8.90 2.30 10.52
CA ILE A 195 9.13 3.75 10.41
C ILE A 195 7.97 4.44 11.09
N THR A 196 8.26 5.25 12.11
CA THR A 196 7.29 5.95 12.96
C THR A 196 7.54 7.44 12.90
#